data_AF-F3GP55-F1
#
_entry.id   AF-F3GP55-F1
#
_cell.length_a   1.000
_cell.length_b   1.000
_cell.length_c   1.000
_cell.angle_alpha   90.00
_cell.angle_beta   90.00
_cell.angle_gamma   90.00
#
_symmetry.space_group_name_H-M   'P 1'
#
loop_
_entity.id
_entity.type
_entity.pdbx_description
1 polymer ?
#
loop_
_entity_poly.entity_id
_entity_poly.type
_entity_poly.pdbx_seq_one_letter_code
_entity_poly.pdbx_strand_id
1 'polypeptide(L)' 'QDGRLTSTGALQLNAGLVDNSGAGRIASAMALTAVVTGLNQTNDGRLYSNSDVSLDLSNGLLSNQSGLINAPG' A
#
# COMPACT_ATOMS: atom_id res chain seq x y z
N GLN A 1 -12.14 -8.99 1.83
CA GLN A 1 -12.81 -7.71 2.12
C GLN A 1 -12.36 -6.76 1.03
N ASP A 2 -13.25 -6.16 0.25
CA ASP A 2 -12.87 -5.24 -0.84
C ASP A 2 -12.64 -3.80 -0.33
N GLY A 3 -11.80 -3.64 0.69
CA GLY A 3 -11.47 -2.33 1.24
C GLY A 3 -10.78 -1.45 0.19
N ARG A 4 -11.14 -0.16 0.13
CA ARG A 4 -10.57 0.79 -0.84
C ARG A 4 -10.18 2.10 -0.18
N LEU A 5 -8.91 2.47 -0.32
CA LEU A 5 -8.37 3.79 -0.02
C LEU A 5 -7.77 4.36 -1.31
N THR A 6 -8.34 5.44 -1.83
CA THR A 6 -7.88 6.04 -3.10
C THR A 6 -7.75 7.56 -2.98
N SER A 7 -6.62 8.11 -3.42
CA SER A 7 -6.38 9.57 -3.50
C SER A 7 -6.25 10.03 -4.95
N THR A 8 -6.82 11.21 -5.27
CA THR A 8 -6.63 11.89 -6.56
C THR A 8 -5.38 12.78 -6.58
N GLY A 9 -4.70 12.95 -5.44
CA GLY A 9 -3.41 13.62 -5.32
C GLY A 9 -2.36 12.68 -4.76
N ALA A 10 -1.37 13.23 -4.07
CA ALA A 10 -0.45 12.42 -3.26
C ALA A 10 -1.21 11.75 -2.11
N LEU A 11 -0.73 10.58 -1.69
CA LEU A 11 -1.26 9.85 -0.54
C LEU A 11 -0.17 9.67 0.50
N GLN A 12 -0.41 10.17 1.71
CA GLN A 12 0.40 9.87 2.90
C GLN A 12 -0.40 8.95 3.81
N LEU A 13 0.11 7.75 4.05
CA LEU A 13 -0.47 6.75 4.93
C LEU A 13 0.43 6.59 6.16
N ASN A 14 -0.03 7.05 7.32
CA ASN A 14 0.64 6.83 8.60
C ASN A 14 -0.26 5.94 9.47
N ALA A 15 0.18 4.72 9.76
CA ALA A 15 -0.62 3.73 10.47
C ALA A 15 0.25 2.73 11.23
N GLY A 16 -0.38 1.87 12.03
CA GLY A 16 0.27 0.69 12.59
C GLY A 16 0.42 -0.43 11.55
N LEU A 17 -0.06 -1.63 11.89
CA LEU A 17 -0.17 -2.72 10.91
C LEU A 17 -1.27 -2.39 9.90
N VAL A 18 -0.93 -2.45 8.62
CA VAL A 18 -1.90 -2.31 7.53
C VAL A 18 -2.17 -3.68 6.92
N ASP A 19 -3.42 -4.13 7.01
CA ASP A 19 -3.92 -5.29 6.28
C ASP A 19 -4.62 -4.83 5.01
N ASN A 20 -3.94 -5.01 3.87
CA ASN A 20 -4.49 -4.79 2.54
C ASN A 20 -4.80 -6.14 1.85
N SER A 21 -4.97 -7.22 2.61
CA SER A 21 -5.24 -8.53 2.04
C SER A 21 -6.68 -8.73 1.59
N GLY A 22 -6.92 -9.80 0.81
CA GLY A 22 -8.27 -10.24 0.45
C GLY A 22 -8.96 -9.29 -0.53
N ALA A 23 -8.24 -8.94 -1.61
CA ALA A 23 -8.60 -7.99 -2.65
C ALA A 23 -8.64 -6.50 -2.22
N GLY A 24 -7.97 -6.14 -1.12
CA GLY A 24 -7.80 -4.76 -0.67
C GLY A 24 -7.07 -3.88 -1.70
N ARG A 25 -7.45 -2.59 -1.75
CA ARG A 25 -6.89 -1.61 -2.69
C ARG A 25 -6.45 -0.33 -1.98
N ILE A 26 -5.17 0.01 -2.11
CA ILE A 26 -4.62 1.32 -1.74
C ILE A 26 -4.06 1.95 -3.03
N ALA A 27 -4.57 3.10 -3.45
CA ALA A 27 -4.14 3.74 -4.69
C ALA A 27 -3.93 5.26 -4.56
N SER A 28 -2.95 5.77 -5.28
CA SER A 28 -2.64 7.21 -5.37
C SER A 28 -2.48 7.64 -6.81
N ALA A 29 -3.11 8.77 -7.18
CA ALA A 29 -2.95 9.35 -8.51
C ALA A 29 -1.65 10.16 -8.68
N MET A 30 -0.90 10.39 -7.59
CA MET A 30 0.48 10.89 -7.56
C MET A 30 1.31 10.00 -6.63
N ALA A 31 2.44 10.48 -6.10
CA ALA A 31 3.27 9.74 -5.15
C ALA A 31 2.47 9.19 -3.95
N LEU A 32 2.83 7.98 -3.52
CA LEU A 32 2.33 7.32 -2.33
C LEU A 32 3.48 7.13 -1.35
N THR A 33 3.32 7.67 -0.14
CA THR A 33 4.26 7.45 0.97
C THR A 33 3.52 6.76 2.11
N ALA A 34 4.04 5.60 2.55
CA ALA A 34 3.50 4.89 3.69
C ALA A 34 4.56 4.74 4.78
N VAL A 35 4.22 5.16 5.99
CA VAL A 35 4.97 4.88 7.21
C VAL A 35 4.08 4.00 8.07
N VAL A 36 4.42 2.72 8.12
CA VAL A 36 3.60 1.67 8.75
C VAL A 36 4.47 0.78 9.62
N THR A 37 3.90 0.09 10.59
CA THR A 37 4.64 -0.91 11.39
C THR A 37 4.58 -2.31 10.78
N GLY A 38 3.99 -2.44 9.60
CA GLY A 38 3.88 -3.67 8.84
C GLY A 38 2.83 -3.56 7.74
N LEU A 39 2.98 -4.34 6.67
CA LEU A 39 2.08 -4.33 5.53
C LEU A 39 1.81 -5.76 5.03
N ASN A 40 0.55 -6.17 5.10
CA ASN A 40 0.06 -7.42 4.52
C ASN A 40 -0.66 -7.12 3.19
N GLN A 41 -0.15 -7.63 2.07
CA GLN A 41 -0.71 -7.52 0.72
C GLN A 41 -1.18 -8.89 0.18
N THR A 42 -1.32 -9.90 1.04
CA THR A 42 -1.68 -11.26 0.60
C THR A 42 -3.06 -11.36 -0.02
N ASN A 43 -3.36 -12.46 -0.72
CA ASN A 43 -4.71 -12.72 -1.26
C ASN A 43 -5.21 -11.58 -2.18
N ASP A 44 -4.43 -11.22 -3.21
CA ASP A 44 -4.74 -10.16 -4.19
C ASP A 44 -4.81 -8.74 -3.60
N GLY A 45 -4.08 -8.48 -2.52
CA GLY A 45 -3.88 -7.11 -2.05
C GLY A 45 -3.11 -6.28 -3.07
N ARG A 46 -3.54 -5.02 -3.28
CA ARG A 46 -2.91 -4.12 -4.26
C ARG A 46 -2.63 -2.74 -3.69
N LEU A 47 -1.36 -2.33 -3.79
CA LEU A 47 -0.89 -0.98 -3.53
C LEU A 47 -0.31 -0.38 -4.81
N TYR A 48 -0.81 0.78 -5.21
CA TYR A 48 -0.50 1.39 -6.50
C TYR A 48 -0.32 2.91 -6.42
N SER A 49 0.63 3.42 -7.21
CA SER A 49 0.85 4.86 -7.45
C SER A 49 1.00 5.12 -8.96
N ASN A 50 0.58 6.29 -9.42
CA ASN A 50 0.87 6.79 -10.77
C ASN A 50 2.27 7.43 -10.90
N SER A 51 3.03 7.56 -9.82
CA SER A 51 4.40 8.10 -9.79
C SER A 51 5.27 7.22 -8.90
N ASP A 52 5.64 7.65 -7.70
CA ASP A 52 6.48 6.89 -6.78
C ASP A 52 5.67 6.13 -5.69
N VAL A 53 6.26 5.04 -5.19
CA VAL A 53 5.87 4.40 -3.92
C VAL A 53 7.08 4.41 -2.98
N SER A 54 6.92 4.98 -1.79
CA SER A 54 7.89 4.92 -0.70
C SER A 54 7.27 4.21 0.51
N LEU A 55 7.93 3.15 0.99
CA LEU A 55 7.48 2.35 2.12
C LEU A 55 8.55 2.37 3.23
N ASP A 56 8.19 2.95 4.38
CA ASP A 56 8.91 2.77 5.63
C ASP A 56 8.10 1.82 6.52
N LEU A 57 8.70 0.68 6.86
CA LEU A 57 8.06 -0.37 7.65
C LEU A 57 8.35 -0.27 9.15
N SER A 58 9.13 0.72 9.60
CA SER A 58 9.42 0.93 11.03
C SER A 58 9.90 -0.35 11.76
N ASN A 59 10.81 -1.11 11.12
CA ASN A 59 11.30 -2.44 11.55
C ASN A 59 10.28 -3.60 11.49
N GLY A 60 9.10 -3.35 10.93
CA GLY A 60 8.06 -4.34 10.67
C GLY A 60 8.26 -5.16 9.40
N LEU A 61 7.28 -6.01 9.10
CA LEU A 61 7.32 -6.93 7.97
C LEU A 61 6.44 -6.47 6.82
N LEU A 62 6.93 -6.72 5.61
CA LEU A 62 6.15 -6.68 4.37
C LEU A 62 5.87 -8.12 3.93
N SER A 63 4.59 -8.51 3.87
CA SER A 63 4.16 -9.74 3.21
C SER A 63 3.44 -9.39 1.92
N ASN A 64 4.07 -9.68 0.78
CA ASN A 64 3.51 -9.45 -0.55
C ASN A 64 3.34 -10.75 -1.34
N GLN A 65 3.05 -11.85 -0.64
CA GLN A 65 2.79 -13.14 -1.29
C GLN A 65 1.42 -13.09 -1.99
N SER A 66 1.42 -13.22 -3.32
CA SER A 66 0.20 -13.07 -4.14
C SER A 66 -0.43 -11.67 -4.02
N GLY A 67 0.38 -10.66 -3.73
CA GLY A 67 0.01 -9.25 -3.71
C GLY A 67 0.74 -8.45 -4.79
N LEU A 68 0.31 -7.21 -5.01
CA LEU A 68 0.90 -6.29 -5.98
C LEU A 68 1.29 -4.97 -5.32
N ILE A 69 2.55 -4.58 -5.48
CA ILE A 69 3.02 -3.21 -5.26
C ILE A 69 3.53 -2.71 -6.60
N ASN A 70 2.96 -1.61 -7.11
CA ASN A 70 3.32 -1.09 -8.43
C ASN A 70 3.40 0.44 -8.46
N ALA A 71 4.47 0.94 -9.07
CA ALA A 71 4.76 2.35 -9.26
C ALA A 71 5.60 2.51 -10.54
N PRO A 72 5.26 3.41 -11.47
CA PRO A 72 6.05 3.61 -12.69
C PRO A 72 7.39 4.36 -12.46
N GLY A 73 7.52 5.15 -11.39
CA GLY A 73 8.65 6.05 -11.15
C GLY A 73 8.38 7.44 -11.71
#